data_AF-A0A090SZ65-F1
#
_entry.id   AF-A0A090SZ65-F1
#
_cell.length_a   1.000
_cell.length_b   1.000
_cell.length_c   1.000
_cell.angle_alpha   90.00
_cell.angle_beta   90.00
_cell.angle_gamma   90.00
#
_symmetry.space_group_name_H-M   'P 1'
#
loop_
_entity.id
_entity.type
_entity.pdbx_description
1 polymer ?
#
loop_
_entity_poly.entity_id
_entity_poly.type
_entity_poly.pdbx_seq_one_letter_code
_entity_poly.pdbx_strand_id
1 'polypeptide(L)' 'MPLMGPMSDFAGVNRDIVVTAYQLGSGWINLFAPTAATVVAGLAIANVPYGRFFKWVMPYIVVVFASSCAILYIAA' A
#
# COMPACT_ATOMS: atom_id res chain seq x y z
N MET A 1 -10.09 -6.91 -13.02
CA MET A 1 -10.14 -5.45 -12.78
C MET A 1 -10.56 -4.71 -14.06
N PRO A 2 -11.87 -4.53 -14.30
CA PRO A 2 -12.39 -3.94 -15.55
C PRO A 2 -11.98 -2.48 -15.79
N LEU A 3 -11.63 -1.72 -14.73
CA LEU A 3 -11.14 -0.34 -14.85
C LEU A 3 -9.64 -0.24 -15.18
N MET A 4 -8.80 -1.13 -14.65
CA MET A 4 -7.35 -1.09 -14.90
C MET A 4 -6.94 -1.62 -16.26
N GLY A 5 -7.79 -2.43 -16.88
CA GLY A 5 -7.60 -2.92 -18.24
C GLY A 5 -7.43 -1.81 -19.27
N PRO A 6 -8.41 -0.91 -19.47
CA PRO A 6 -8.25 0.22 -20.39
C PRO A 6 -7.14 1.18 -19.96
N MET A 7 -6.91 1.39 -18.66
CA MET A 7 -5.80 2.23 -18.16
C MET A 7 -4.42 1.70 -18.59
N SER A 8 -4.26 0.38 -18.59
CA SER A 8 -3.02 -0.26 -19.06
C SER A 8 -2.80 -0.12 -20.57
N ASP A 9 -3.87 -0.21 -21.38
CA ASP A 9 -3.83 0.05 -22.82
C ASP A 9 -3.49 1.52 -23.12
N PHE A 10 -4.00 2.47 -22.33
CA PHE A 10 -3.67 3.90 -22.47
C PHE A 10 -2.23 4.23 -22.05
N ALA A 11 -1.68 3.51 -21.07
CA ALA A 11 -0.32 3.72 -20.58
C ALA A 11 0.74 2.94 -21.38
N GLY A 12 0.33 2.02 -22.26
CA GLY A 12 1.24 1.15 -23.01
C GLY A 12 1.97 0.11 -22.15
N VAL A 13 1.46 -0.19 -20.96
CA VAL A 13 2.07 -1.11 -19.99
C VAL A 13 1.22 -2.38 -19.89
N ASN A 14 1.85 -3.53 -19.67
CA ASN A 14 1.14 -4.80 -19.55
C ASN A 14 0.13 -4.78 -18.39
N ARG A 15 -1.09 -5.31 -18.61
CA ARG A 15 -2.18 -5.40 -17.62
C ARG A 15 -1.72 -6.00 -16.29
N ASP A 16 -0.86 -7.01 -16.34
CA ASP A 16 -0.38 -7.72 -15.14
C ASP A 16 0.43 -6.81 -14.20
N ILE A 17 1.21 -5.88 -14.76
CA ILE A 17 2.01 -4.93 -14.00
C ILE A 17 1.11 -3.89 -13.33
N VAL A 18 0.07 -3.41 -14.03
CA VAL A 18 -0.90 -2.46 -13.47
C VAL A 18 -1.71 -3.08 -12.33
N VAL A 19 -2.12 -4.35 -12.47
CA VAL A 19 -2.80 -5.09 -11.42
C VAL A 19 -1.89 -5.26 -10.20
N THR A 20 -0.63 -5.64 -10.42
CA THR A 20 0.36 -5.82 -9.35
C THR A 20 0.63 -4.50 -8.63
N ALA A 21 0.79 -3.41 -9.37
CA ALA A 21 0.99 -2.07 -8.82
C ALA A 21 -0.18 -1.62 -7.95
N TYR A 22 -1.42 -1.87 -8.39
CA TYR A 22 -2.58 -1.54 -7.59
C TYR A 22 -2.68 -2.37 -6.31
N GLN A 23 -2.39 -3.67 -6.38
CA GLN A 23 -2.44 -4.53 -5.19
C GLN A 23 -1.37 -4.12 -4.18
N LEU A 24 -0.17 -3.76 -4.63
CA LEU A 24 0.89 -3.21 -3.77
C LEU A 24 0.46 -1.88 -3.14
N GLY A 25 -0.15 -0.98 -3.92
CA GLY A 25 -0.66 0.29 -3.40
C GLY A 25 -1.79 0.13 -2.38
N SER A 26 -2.75 -0.76 -2.64
CA SER A 26 -3.85 -1.08 -1.73
C SER A 26 -3.36 -1.71 -0.42
N GLY A 27 -2.38 -2.61 -0.49
CA GLY A 27 -1.74 -3.18 0.70
C GLY A 27 -0.99 -2.13 1.53
N TRP A 28 -0.32 -1.19 0.87
CA TRP A 28 0.42 -0.11 1.52
C TRP A 28 -0.49 0.85 2.31
N ILE A 29 -1.65 1.23 1.76
CA ILE A 29 -2.59 2.11 2.45
C ILE A 29 -3.22 1.42 3.67
N ASN A 30 -3.56 0.14 3.54
CA ASN A 30 -4.17 -0.63 4.63
C ASN A 30 -3.25 -0.84 5.85
N LEU A 31 -1.94 -0.66 5.70
CA LEU A 31 -0.96 -0.78 6.79
C LEU A 31 -1.12 0.29 7.88
N PHE A 32 -1.66 1.45 7.53
CA PHE A 32 -1.78 2.58 8.46
C PHE A 32 -3.12 3.28 8.43
N ALA A 33 -3.99 2.98 7.46
CA ALA A 33 -5.29 3.62 7.37
C ALA A 33 -6.06 3.52 8.70
N PRO A 34 -6.60 4.64 9.23
CA PRO A 34 -7.36 4.65 10.47
C PRO A 34 -8.71 3.91 10.34
N THR A 35 -9.10 3.54 9.11
CA THR A 35 -10.26 2.71 8.79
C THR A 35 -9.94 1.21 8.72
N ALA A 36 -8.65 0.83 8.73
CA ALA A 36 -8.26 -0.57 8.75
C ALA A 36 -8.52 -1.16 10.13
N ALA A 37 -9.54 -2.02 10.22
CA ALA A 37 -9.98 -2.63 11.48
C ALA A 37 -8.85 -3.39 12.20
N THR A 38 -7.92 -4.00 11.46
CA THR A 38 -6.76 -4.71 11.99
C THR A 38 -5.80 -3.78 12.75
N VAL A 39 -5.52 -2.59 12.21
CA VAL A 39 -4.61 -1.60 12.81
C VAL A 39 -5.25 -0.99 14.07
N VAL A 40 -6.53 -0.61 13.99
CA VAL A 40 -7.25 -0.02 15.13
C VAL A 40 -7.48 -1.04 16.24
N ALA A 41 -7.80 -2.28 15.91
CA ALA A 41 -7.95 -3.36 16.91
C ALA A 41 -6.63 -3.65 17.64
N GLY A 42 -5.51 -3.72 16.90
CA GLY A 42 -4.18 -3.90 17.52
C GLY A 42 -3.79 -2.75 18.43
N LEU A 43 -4.08 -1.51 18.03
CA LEU A 43 -3.83 -0.31 18.84
C LEU A 43 -4.70 -0.24 20.09
N ALA A 44 -5.96 -0.67 19.99
CA ALA A 44 -6.88 -0.74 21.12
C ALA A 44 -6.40 -1.75 22.19
N ILE A 45 -5.89 -2.91 21.77
CA ILE A 45 -5.31 -3.91 22.67
C ILE A 45 -4.02 -3.39 23.32
N ALA A 46 -3.18 -2.70 22.55
CA ALA A 46 -1.91 -2.14 23.03
C ALA A 46 -2.06 -0.85 23.87
N ASN A 47 -3.27 -0.27 23.96
CA ASN A 47 -3.54 1.01 24.63
C ASN A 47 -2.67 2.18 24.12
N VAL A 48 -2.34 2.18 22.82
CA VAL A 48 -1.45 3.19 22.21
C VAL A 48 -2.26 4.23 21.43
N PRO A 49 -2.07 5.54 21.68
CA PRO A 49 -2.74 6.57 20.89
C PRO A 49 -2.23 6.58 19.44
N TYR A 50 -3.17 6.70 18.48
CA TYR A 50 -2.89 6.63 17.04
C TYR A 50 -1.79 7.60 16.58
N GLY A 51 -1.73 8.81 17.15
CA GLY A 51 -0.69 9.78 16.82
C GLY A 51 0.74 9.32 17.18
N ARG A 52 0.90 8.50 18.22
CA ARG A 52 2.19 7.90 18.58
C ARG A 52 2.52 6.73 17.66
N PHE A 53 1.52 5.92 17.31
CA PHE A 53 1.66 4.84 16.33
C PHE A 53 2.09 5.37 14.96
N PHE A 54 1.43 6.41 14.45
CA PHE A 54 1.72 6.97 13.13
C PHE A 54 3.18 7.44 13.03
N LYS A 55 3.69 8.14 14.05
CA LYS A 55 5.11 8.54 14.12
C LYS A 55 6.07 7.36 14.17
N TRP A 56 5.69 6.26 14.82
CA TRP A 56 6.53 5.07 14.95
C TRP A 56 6.52 4.19 13.69
N VAL A 57 5.38 4.08 13.01
CA VAL A 57 5.23 3.28 11.79
C VAL A 57 5.67 4.05 10.53
N MET A 58 5.80 5.38 10.59
CA MET A 58 6.29 6.23 9.49
C MET A 58 7.56 5.69 8.79
N PRO A 59 8.66 5.33 9.49
CA PRO A 59 9.84 4.77 8.84
C PRO A 59 9.55 3.44 8.13
N TYR A 60 8.70 2.58 8.71
CA TYR A 60 8.32 1.31 8.11
C TYR A 60 7.50 1.51 6.84
N ILE A 61 6.53 2.44 6.87
CA ILE A 61 5.73 2.83 5.71
C ILE A 61 6.62 3.28 4.56
N VAL A 62 7.64 4.10 4.82
CA VAL A 62 8.57 4.59 3.80
C VAL A 62 9.39 3.45 3.19
N VAL A 63 9.89 2.51 4.01
CA VAL A 63 10.66 1.36 3.52
C VAL A 63 9.80 0.46 2.63
N VAL A 64 8.56 0.18 3.03
CA VAL A 64 7.63 -0.66 2.24
C VAL A 64 7.20 0.05 0.95
N PHE A 65 7.05 1.38 0.98
CA PHE A 65 6.80 2.15 -0.23
C PHE A 65 7.97 2.03 -1.22
N ALA A 66 9.18 2.28 -0.72
CA ALA A 66 10.39 2.23 -1.54
C ALA A 66 10.64 0.83 -2.12
N SER A 67 10.42 -0.24 -1.34
CA SER A 67 10.56 -1.61 -1.83
C SER A 67 9.51 -1.94 -2.88
N SER A 68 8.26 -1.50 -2.68
CA SER A 68 7.19 -1.69 -3.67
C SER A 68 7.50 -0.98 -4.98
N CYS A 69 8.02 0.25 -4.93
CA CYS A 69 8.48 0.97 -6.11
C CYS A 69 9.66 0.29 -6.80
N ALA A 70 10.63 -0.24 -6.04
CA ALA A 70 11.78 -0.95 -6.61
C ALA A 70 11.36 -2.24 -7.33
N ILE A 71 10.44 -3.02 -6.74
CA ILE A 71 9.91 -4.24 -7.36
C ILE A 71 9.16 -3.91 -8.65
N LEU A 72 8.33 -2.86 -8.64
CA LEU A 72 7.61 -2.41 -9.83
C LEU A 72 8.55 -1.90 -10.92
N TYR A 73 9.64 -1.23 -10.56
CA TYR A 73 10.66 -0.78 -11.51
C TYR A 73 11.40 -1.95 -12.17
N ILE A 74 11.68 -3.03 -11.42
CA ILE A 74 12.31 -4.24 -11.98
C ILE A 74 11.34 -5.02 -12.88
N ALA A 75 10.04 -4.97 -12.55
CA ALA A 75 9.00 -5.70 -13.29
C ALA A 75 8.49 -4.98 -14.56
N ALA A 76 8.74 -3.67 -14.67
CA ALA A 76 8.40 -2.83 -15.82
C ALA A 76 9.40 -2.97 -16.97
#